data_AF-A0A847AMI7-F1
#
_entry.id   AF-A0A847AMI7-F1
#
_cell.length_a   1.000
_cell.length_b   1.000
_cell.length_c   1.000
_cell.angle_alpha   90.00
_cell.angle_beta   90.00
_cell.angle_gamma   90.00
#
_symmetry.space_group_name_H-M   'P 1'
#
loop_
_entity.id
_entity.type
_entity.pdbx_description
1 polymer ?
#
loop_
_entity_poly.entity_id
_entity_poly.type
_entity_poly.pdbx_seq_one_letter_code
_entity_poly.pdbx_strand_id
1 'polypeptide(L)'
;MKHISKLLIPVICFLFAACINKSLEKPVKPNIIFILSDDLSYGDLGCYGQKKIKTPNIDRLAEEGIRFTNAYAGNSVCAPSRSSLMEGKH
;
A
#
# COMPACT_ATOMS: atom_id res chain seq x y z
N MET A 1 -55.03 -22.16 3.65
CA MET A 1 -53.99 -21.59 4.55
C MET A 1 -52.80 -22.51 4.82
N LYS A 2 -52.93 -23.86 4.82
CA LYS A 2 -51.82 -24.80 5.10
C LYS A 2 -50.79 -24.99 3.96
N HIS A 3 -51.10 -24.57 2.72
CA HIS A 3 -50.18 -24.68 1.58
C HIS A 3 -49.22 -23.48 1.44
N ILE A 4 -49.60 -22.31 1.96
CA ILE A 4 -48.77 -21.09 1.91
C ILE A 4 -47.57 -21.18 2.87
N SER A 5 -47.72 -21.80 4.04
CA SER A 5 -46.59 -22.00 4.97
C SER A 5 -45.57 -23.03 4.47
N LYS A 6 -45.99 -24.00 3.64
CA LYS A 6 -45.10 -25.01 3.06
C LYS A 6 -44.19 -24.45 1.96
N LEU A 7 -44.61 -23.37 1.29
CA LEU A 7 -43.81 -22.69 0.26
C LEU A 7 -42.88 -21.61 0.84
N LEU A 8 -43.20 -21.06 2.01
CA LEU A 8 -42.37 -20.03 2.67
C LEU A 8 -41.03 -20.58 3.20
N ILE A 9 -41.02 -21.81 3.71
CA ILE A 9 -39.85 -22.46 4.31
C ILE A 9 -38.68 -22.62 3.30
N PRO A 10 -38.88 -23.17 2.08
CA PRO A 10 -37.78 -23.30 1.12
C PRO A 10 -37.25 -21.94 0.63
N VAL A 11 -38.10 -20.91 0.55
CA VAL A 11 -37.68 -19.55 0.16
C VAL A 11 -36.81 -18.92 1.24
N ILE A 12 -37.19 -19.07 2.52
CA ILE A 12 -36.39 -18.61 3.66
C ILE A 12 -35.06 -19.37 3.72
N CYS A 13 -35.06 -20.69 3.51
CA CYS A 13 -33.82 -21.48 3.45
C CYS A 13 -32.91 -21.08 2.28
N PHE A 14 -33.47 -20.76 1.11
CA PHE A 14 -32.70 -20.31 -0.05
C PHE A 14 -32.07 -18.93 0.17
N LEU A 15 -32.83 -18.00 0.78
CA LEU A 15 -32.32 -16.68 1.17
C LEU A 15 -31.22 -16.79 2.25
N PHE A 16 -31.37 -17.70 3.20
CA PHE A 16 -30.37 -17.91 4.25
C PHE A 16 -29.09 -18.55 3.69
N ALA A 17 -29.20 -19.50 2.76
CA ALA A 17 -28.06 -20.11 2.08
C ALA A 17 -27.27 -19.11 1.21
N ALA A 18 -27.96 -18.15 0.58
CA ALA A 18 -27.31 -17.09 -0.21
C ALA A 18 -26.45 -16.13 0.64
N CYS A 19 -26.79 -15.93 1.91
CA CYS A 19 -26.01 -15.07 2.83
C CYS A 19 -24.75 -15.74 3.38
N ILE A 20 -24.66 -17.07 3.39
CA ILE A 20 -23.54 -17.80 4.03
C ILE A 20 -22.30 -17.87 3.09
N ASN A 21 -22.46 -17.61 1.79
CA ASN A 21 -21.38 -17.72 0.81
C ASN A 21 -20.41 -16.51 0.75
N LYS A 22 -20.41 -15.63 1.75
CA LYS A 22 -19.38 -14.58 1.83
C LYS A 22 -18.09 -15.22 2.34
N SER A 23 -17.31 -15.78 1.41
CA SER A 23 -15.95 -16.25 1.64
C SER A 23 -15.17 -15.15 2.37
N LEU A 24 -14.72 -15.46 3.59
CA LEU A 24 -13.75 -14.66 4.31
C LEU A 24 -12.38 -14.93 3.68
N GLU A 25 -12.15 -14.36 2.49
CA GLU A 25 -10.78 -14.29 1.97
C GLU A 25 -9.96 -13.50 2.98
N LYS A 26 -8.97 -14.17 3.59
CA LYS A 26 -8.01 -13.50 4.46
C LYS A 26 -7.36 -12.40 3.61
N PRO A 27 -7.40 -11.13 4.04
CA PRO A 27 -6.78 -10.07 3.28
C PRO A 27 -5.31 -10.43 3.08
N VAL A 28 -4.90 -10.54 1.82
CA VAL A 28 -3.53 -10.85 1.46
C VAL A 28 -2.67 -9.71 1.98
N LYS A 29 -1.75 -10.02 2.90
CA LYS A 29 -0.81 -9.03 3.40
C LYS A 29 0.14 -8.66 2.25
N PRO A 30 0.32 -7.36 1.95
CA PRO A 30 1.27 -6.96 0.94
C PRO A 30 2.69 -7.28 1.41
N ASN A 31 3.57 -7.60 0.46
CA ASN A 31 5.00 -7.60 0.71
C ASN A 31 5.49 -6.14 0.71
N ILE A 32 6.33 -5.79 1.68
CA ILE A 32 6.91 -4.45 1.77
C ILE A 32 8.38 -4.55 1.39
N ILE A 33 8.77 -3.84 0.33
CA ILE A 33 10.16 -3.67 -0.08
C ILE A 33 10.55 -2.23 0.24
N PHE A 34 11.46 -2.05 1.19
CA PHE A 34 11.99 -0.74 1.55
C PHE A 34 13.37 -0.55 0.90
N ILE A 35 13.48 0.44 0.00
CA ILE A 35 14.71 0.77 -0.72
C ILE A 35 15.24 2.09 -0.16
N LEU A 36 16.47 2.08 0.36
CA LEU A 36 17.17 3.25 0.87
C LEU A 36 18.45 3.47 0.07
N SER A 37 18.66 4.70 -0.42
CA SER A 37 19.92 5.12 -1.03
C SER A 37 20.68 5.99 -0.03
N ASP A 38 21.98 5.72 0.15
CA ASP A 38 22.86 6.63 0.90
C ASP A 38 23.22 7.83 0.02
N ASP A 39 23.38 9.00 0.65
CA ASP A 39 23.78 10.28 0.04
C ASP A 39 22.99 10.75 -1.21
N LEU A 40 21.74 10.30 -1.37
CA LEU A 40 20.88 10.76 -2.47
C LEU A 40 20.20 12.09 -2.14
N SER A 41 20.47 13.11 -2.95
CA SER A 41 19.86 14.44 -2.81
C SER A 41 18.54 14.55 -3.57
N TYR A 42 17.70 15.51 -3.16
CA TYR A 42 16.43 15.83 -3.81
C TYR A 42 16.59 16.12 -5.31
N GLY A 43 17.70 16.78 -5.68
CA GLY A 43 17.98 17.19 -7.06
C GLY A 43 18.63 16.11 -7.93
N ASP A 44 18.77 14.87 -7.47
CA ASP A 44 19.53 13.85 -8.21
C ASP A 44 18.66 12.99 -9.13
N LEU A 45 17.33 13.01 -8.96
CA LEU A 45 16.40 12.18 -9.74
C LEU A 45 15.64 12.99 -10.80
N GLY A 46 15.41 12.37 -11.96
CA GLY A 46 14.66 12.96 -13.08
C GLY A 46 13.26 13.41 -12.66
N CYS A 47 12.55 12.63 -11.84
CA CYS A 47 11.24 12.96 -11.31
C CYS A 47 11.21 14.21 -10.40
N TYR A 48 12.36 14.71 -9.93
CA TYR A 48 12.49 16.00 -9.21
C TYR A 48 13.07 17.12 -10.08
N GLY A 49 13.25 16.89 -11.39
CA GLY A 49 13.54 17.94 -12.38
C GLY A 49 14.98 18.00 -12.88
N GLN A 50 15.88 17.10 -12.45
CA GLN A 50 17.23 17.07 -13.02
C GLN A 50 17.23 16.46 -14.43
N LYS A 51 18.24 16.81 -15.24
CA LYS A 51 18.26 16.53 -16.69
C LYS A 51 19.49 15.76 -17.19
N LYS A 52 20.49 15.55 -16.33
CA LYS A 52 21.80 14.99 -16.74
C LYS A 52 21.84 13.47 -16.58
N ILE A 53 21.42 12.96 -15.44
CA ILE A 53 21.47 11.54 -15.08
C ILE A 53 20.14 10.89 -15.45
N LYS A 54 20.12 9.76 -16.15
CA LYS A 54 18.84 9.11 -16.47
C LYS A 54 18.46 8.16 -15.33
N THR A 55 17.27 8.37 -14.73
CA THR A 55 16.75 7.55 -13.63
C THR A 55 15.41 6.87 -13.98
N PRO A 56 15.28 6.23 -15.16
CA PRO A 56 13.97 5.84 -15.71
C PRO A 56 13.17 4.90 -14.82
N ASN A 57 13.84 4.01 -14.05
CA ASN A 57 13.15 3.10 -13.13
C ASN A 57 12.57 3.82 -11.92
N ILE A 58 13.28 4.82 -11.37
CA ILE A 58 12.80 5.61 -10.24
C ILE A 58 11.73 6.60 -10.71
N ASP A 59 11.91 7.16 -11.90
CA ASP A 59 10.93 8.05 -12.52
C ASP A 59 9.59 7.32 -12.75
N ARG A 60 9.65 6.08 -13.24
CA ARG A 60 8.47 5.21 -13.39
C ARG A 60 7.81 4.88 -12.04
N LEU A 61 8.58 4.59 -11.00
CA LEU A 61 8.03 4.37 -9.64
C LEU A 61 7.30 5.61 -9.10
N ALA A 62 7.81 6.80 -9.41
CA ALA A 62 7.17 8.06 -9.03
C ALA A 62 5.88 8.35 -9.82
N GLU A 63 5.81 7.94 -11.08
CA GLU A 63 4.63 8.10 -11.95
C GLU A 63 3.51 7.09 -11.62
N GLU A 64 3.87 5.83 -11.37
CA GLU A 64 2.93 4.75 -11.01
C GLU A 64 2.46 4.83 -9.54
N GLY A 65 3.12 5.65 -8.72
CA GLY A 65 2.93 5.69 -7.28
C GLY A 65 2.67 7.09 -6.72
N ILE A 66 3.06 7.28 -5.46
CA ILE A 66 3.00 8.57 -4.77
C ILE A 66 4.42 9.10 -4.60
N ARG A 67 4.67 10.32 -5.10
CA ARG A 67 5.93 11.04 -4.94
C ARG A 67 5.77 12.18 -3.94
N PHE A 68 6.61 12.17 -2.90
CA PHE A 68 6.64 13.23 -1.90
C PHE A 68 7.66 14.31 -2.28
N THR A 69 7.21 15.55 -2.47
CA THR A 69 8.12 16.69 -2.74
C THR A 69 8.66 17.36 -1.48
N ASN A 70 8.11 17.01 -0.31
CA ASN A 70 8.52 17.51 1.00
C ASN A 70 8.73 16.34 1.98
N ALA A 71 9.81 15.58 1.78
CA ALA A 71 10.22 14.47 2.65
C ALA A 71 11.59 14.77 3.27
N TYR A 72 11.66 14.82 4.60
CA TYR A 72 12.88 15.17 5.34
C TYR A 72 13.46 13.94 6.04
N ALA A 73 14.78 13.81 6.04
CA ALA A 73 15.48 12.81 6.83
C ALA A 73 15.43 13.18 8.32
N GLY A 74 15.45 12.17 9.21
CA GLY A 74 15.49 12.40 10.65
C GLY A 74 16.79 13.08 11.13
N ASN A 75 17.87 12.98 10.34
CA ASN A 75 19.12 13.66 10.54
C ASN A 75 19.87 13.82 9.21
N SER A 76 20.82 14.76 9.12
CA SER A 76 21.67 14.97 7.93
C SER A 76 22.90 14.04 7.86
N VAL A 77 23.08 13.14 8.84
CA VAL A 77 24.19 12.18 8.89
C VAL A 77 23.65 10.75 8.79
N CYS A 78 24.36 9.88 8.06
CA CYS A 78 23.86 8.56 7.67
C CYS A 78 23.45 7.68 8.87
N ALA A 79 24.31 7.57 9.89
CA ALA A 79 24.04 6.75 11.07
C ALA A 79 22.81 7.23 11.88
N PRO A 80 22.74 8.49 12.36
CA PRO A 80 21.57 8.96 13.09
C PRO A 80 20.29 8.99 12.23
N SER A 81 20.39 9.27 10.93
CA SER A 81 19.22 9.22 10.01
C SER A 81 18.61 7.81 9.96
N ARG A 82 19.46 6.79 9.81
CA ARG A 82 19.02 5.39 9.84
C ARG A 82 18.49 4.97 11.21
N SER A 83 19.11 5.42 12.30
CA SER A 83 18.60 5.16 13.65
C SER A 83 17.19 5.73 13.83
N SER A 84 16.95 6.98 13.43
CA SER A 84 15.62 7.60 13.49
C SER A 84 14.57 6.84 12.68
N LEU A 85 14.94 6.37 11.48
CA LEU A 85 14.07 5.57 10.62
C LEU A 85 13.70 4.21 11.24
N MET A 86 14.68 3.49 11.81
CA MET A 86 14.48 2.13 12.34
C MET A 86 13.73 2.13 13.67
N GLU A 87 14.01 3.10 14.53
CA GLU A 87 13.41 3.21 15.87
C GLU A 87 12.11 4.02 15.90
N GLY A 88 11.86 4.85 14.88
CA GLY A 88 10.74 5.79 14.87
C GLY A 88 10.86 6.88 15.94
N LYS A 89 12.10 7.28 16.25
CA LYS A 89 12.43 8.26 17.31
C LYS A 89 13.37 9.36 16.77
N HIS A 90 13.49 10.44 17.53
CA HIS A 90 14.34 11.60 17.27
C HIS A 90 15.40 11.77 18.36
#